data_AF-A0A1R0M4P9-F1
#
_entry.id   AF-A0A1R0M4P9-F1
#
_cell.length_a   1.000
_cell.length_b   1.000
_cell.length_c   1.000
_cell.angle_alpha   90.00
_cell.angle_beta   90.00
_cell.angle_gamma   90.00
#
_symmetry.space_group_name_H-M   'P 1'
#
loop_
_entity.id
_entity.type
_entity.pdbx_description
1 polymer ?
#
loop_
_entity_poly.entity_id
_entity_poly.type
_entity_poly.pdbx_seq_one_letter_code
_entity_poly.pdbx_strand_id
1 'polypeptide(L)'
;MSEIPDGATQESVAEEIAEPVGAHGDSSDAEIARGVIDFPAPSPEWTVVIVEDNEDYRNDIAEQLRQSDVAYGRAPRVVPVAEFSQAEKILSAETVDVVVLDVRDDQGSDDAGEYVLDSLKATRFVPVVFYTAYAERVEPLAQPPVVQVVGKEEHTDVLLNAVREAFDSRLPFAVRGLTDHVREVTREYLWDITKQWTSLGGYDAEEKTILLAARLARSLELTLALDGEDRLRGPVGRALGRPSNWHPSRIYVLPPIGEQLDTGDLLLHKATQRYWVQLTPSCDLANEKADRHLLVAANPLLEVEPFLSWSAAESEWVRIKDVAVPSGGWSSAEKDRRAKLQKDARELRGASKQIILGRQDRFFYLPKFFKVPDLLVDLQHVETPTDAEMGEYERVSGLASPWPQVLVNRYNRQTGRMGFDDPDADTVLTRISRDVSENGSASA
;
A
#
# COMPACT_ATOMS: atom_id res chain seq x y z
N MET A 1 2.88 68.17 13.24
CA MET A 1 3.93 69.21 13.29
C MET A 1 5.25 68.54 12.96
N SER A 2 5.92 69.02 11.89
CA SER A 2 7.37 68.92 11.59
C SER A 2 7.96 67.52 11.35
N GLU A 3 8.69 67.16 10.30
CA GLU A 3 9.20 67.76 9.05
C GLU A 3 9.67 66.57 8.16
N ILE A 4 9.55 66.72 6.83
CA ILE A 4 10.18 65.93 5.72
C ILE A 4 11.44 66.76 5.32
N PRO A 5 12.60 66.27 4.77
CA PRO A 5 12.74 65.42 3.56
C PRO A 5 14.02 64.54 3.53
N ASP A 6 14.52 63.85 2.48
CA ASP A 6 14.38 63.91 1.02
C ASP A 6 15.08 62.69 0.33
N GLY A 7 14.79 62.46 -0.96
CA GLY A 7 15.60 61.70 -1.94
C GLY A 7 15.15 60.25 -2.22
N ALA A 8 14.26 59.94 -3.18
CA ALA A 8 14.41 59.94 -4.65
C ALA A 8 15.61 59.09 -5.12
N THR A 9 15.47 58.03 -5.94
CA THR A 9 14.99 58.02 -7.34
C THR A 9 14.86 56.59 -7.90
N GLN A 10 13.91 56.41 -8.86
CA GLN A 10 13.96 55.59 -10.10
C GLN A 10 14.18 54.05 -9.97
N GLU A 11 13.69 53.16 -10.83
CA GLU A 11 13.00 53.19 -12.12
C GLU A 11 12.41 51.79 -12.37
N SER A 12 11.51 51.72 -13.35
CA SER A 12 10.99 50.51 -14.01
C SER A 12 12.05 49.48 -14.39
N VAL A 13 11.67 48.19 -14.51
CA VAL A 13 11.79 47.38 -15.75
C VAL A 13 11.10 46.04 -15.51
N ALA A 14 10.20 45.69 -16.43
CA ALA A 14 9.74 44.34 -16.64
C ALA A 14 10.85 43.54 -17.32
N GLU A 15 11.21 42.37 -16.80
CA GLU A 15 12.00 41.41 -17.58
C GLU A 15 11.53 39.98 -17.33
N GLU A 16 10.96 39.47 -18.40
CA GLU A 16 10.77 38.10 -18.85
C GLU A 16 11.98 37.20 -18.51
N ILE A 17 11.75 36.08 -17.82
CA ILE A 17 12.68 34.95 -17.84
C ILE A 17 11.90 33.72 -18.26
N ALA A 18 12.19 33.30 -19.48
CA ALA A 18 11.71 32.12 -20.16
C ALA A 18 11.98 30.83 -19.37
N GLU A 19 10.99 29.96 -19.27
CA GLU A 19 11.20 28.56 -18.93
C GLU A 19 11.81 27.82 -20.13
N PRO A 20 12.96 27.14 -19.98
CA PRO A 20 13.46 26.27 -21.02
C PRO A 20 12.66 24.98 -21.05
N VAL A 21 12.00 24.75 -22.19
CA VAL A 21 11.52 23.45 -22.66
C VAL A 21 12.73 22.53 -22.78
N GLY A 22 12.96 21.70 -21.75
CA GLY A 22 13.98 20.68 -21.71
C GLY A 22 13.34 19.30 -21.70
N ALA A 23 13.55 18.56 -22.80
CA ALA A 23 13.16 17.16 -22.92
C ALA A 23 13.83 16.30 -21.83
N HIS A 24 13.05 15.84 -20.85
CA HIS A 24 13.41 14.66 -20.08
C HIS A 24 12.78 13.45 -20.76
N GLY A 25 13.59 12.84 -21.63
CA GLY A 25 13.34 11.51 -22.12
C GLY A 25 13.31 10.51 -20.97
N ASP A 26 12.32 9.64 -21.03
CA ASP A 26 12.20 8.40 -20.28
C ASP A 26 13.55 7.68 -20.20
N SER A 27 14.15 7.67 -19.00
CA SER A 27 15.11 6.64 -18.62
C SER A 27 14.98 6.18 -17.17
N SER A 28 13.96 6.64 -16.44
CA SER A 28 13.71 6.24 -15.04
C SER A 28 12.84 4.98 -14.90
N ASP A 29 12.16 4.56 -15.96
CA ASP A 29 11.15 3.49 -15.87
C ASP A 29 11.75 2.07 -15.99
N ALA A 30 13.06 1.96 -16.25
CA ALA A 30 13.75 0.68 -16.37
C ALA A 30 14.56 0.26 -15.13
N GLU A 31 14.80 1.15 -14.15
CA GLU A 31 15.60 0.84 -12.95
C GLU A 31 14.78 0.34 -11.75
N ILE A 32 13.44 0.34 -11.83
CA ILE A 32 12.58 -0.20 -10.77
C ILE A 32 12.60 -1.75 -10.75
N ALA A 33 13.15 -2.39 -11.80
CA ALA A 33 13.02 -3.83 -12.00
C ALA A 33 13.93 -4.72 -11.13
N ARG A 34 14.96 -4.21 -10.44
CA ARG A 34 15.74 -4.95 -9.42
C ARG A 34 16.37 -3.96 -8.44
N GLY A 35 15.55 -3.38 -7.56
CA GLY A 35 16.04 -2.48 -6.51
C GLY A 35 16.99 -3.22 -5.56
N VAL A 36 18.29 -3.10 -5.82
CA VAL A 36 19.33 -3.25 -4.81
C VAL A 36 19.15 -2.06 -3.89
N ILE A 37 18.27 -2.22 -2.91
CA ILE A 37 18.21 -1.29 -1.77
C ILE A 37 19.53 -1.50 -1.05
N ASP A 38 20.38 -0.48 -1.02
CA ASP A 38 21.54 -0.49 -0.14
C ASP A 38 20.99 -0.50 1.29
N PHE A 39 21.06 -1.66 1.94
CA PHE A 39 20.59 -1.81 3.32
C PHE A 39 21.63 -1.15 4.22
N PRO A 40 21.31 -0.01 4.87
CA PRO A 40 22.25 0.60 5.78
C PRO A 40 22.56 -0.39 6.90
N ALA A 41 23.77 -0.29 7.45
CA ALA A 41 24.12 -1.04 8.65
C ALA A 41 23.08 -0.73 9.72
N PRO A 42 22.28 -1.70 10.19
CA PRO A 42 21.32 -1.40 11.24
C PRO A 42 22.11 -1.05 12.50
N SER A 43 21.59 -0.11 13.29
CA SER A 43 22.05 0.14 14.65
C SER A 43 20.86 -0.07 15.58
N PRO A 44 20.88 -1.08 16.46
CA PRO A 44 21.90 -2.14 16.64
C PRO A 44 22.06 -3.12 15.45
N GLU A 45 23.08 -3.98 15.46
CA GLU A 45 23.30 -5.00 14.42
C GLU A 45 22.12 -5.98 14.23
N TRP A 46 22.06 -6.70 13.11
CA TRP A 46 21.10 -7.80 12.91
C TRP A 46 21.41 -8.92 13.90
N THR A 47 20.42 -9.39 14.66
CA THR A 47 20.64 -10.34 15.76
C THR A 47 19.95 -11.68 15.50
N VAL A 48 20.73 -12.75 15.54
CA VAL A 48 20.26 -14.15 15.49
C VAL A 48 20.41 -14.76 16.89
N VAL A 49 19.32 -15.27 17.44
CA VAL A 49 19.33 -16.03 18.70
C VAL A 49 19.35 -17.53 18.38
N ILE A 50 20.22 -18.29 19.03
CA ILE A 50 20.27 -19.75 18.94
C ILE A 50 19.81 -20.32 20.27
N VAL A 51 18.82 -21.20 20.25
CA VAL A 51 18.33 -21.93 21.42
C VAL A 51 18.61 -23.41 21.20
N GLU A 52 19.65 -23.89 21.87
CA GLU A 52 20.18 -25.26 21.76
C GLU A 52 20.85 -25.62 23.08
N ASP A 53 20.43 -26.70 23.71
CA ASP A 53 20.97 -27.17 24.99
C ASP A 53 22.36 -27.79 24.83
N ASN A 54 22.58 -28.54 23.75
CA ASN A 54 23.86 -29.15 23.44
C ASN A 54 24.93 -28.10 23.13
N GLU A 55 25.98 -28.06 23.96
CA GLU A 55 27.04 -27.07 23.84
C GLU A 55 27.84 -27.16 22.53
N ASP A 56 28.09 -28.36 22.03
CA ASP A 56 28.88 -28.56 20.81
C ASP A 56 28.10 -28.06 19.59
N TYR A 57 26.83 -28.46 19.45
CA TYR A 57 25.97 -27.97 18.38
C TYR A 57 25.77 -26.45 18.46
N ARG A 58 25.48 -25.93 19.66
CA ARG A 58 25.27 -24.49 19.87
C ARG A 58 26.51 -23.69 19.47
N ASN A 59 27.71 -24.16 19.83
CA ASN A 59 28.96 -23.48 19.53
C ASN A 59 29.31 -23.55 18.04
N ASP A 60 29.13 -24.71 17.39
CA ASP A 60 29.36 -24.89 15.96
C ASP A 60 28.45 -23.97 15.13
N ILE A 61 27.14 -23.99 15.40
CA ILE A 61 26.17 -23.11 14.73
C ILE A 61 26.55 -21.64 14.95
N ALA A 62 26.93 -21.28 16.17
CA ALA A 62 27.29 -19.90 16.49
C ALA A 62 28.58 -19.44 15.79
N GLU A 63 29.58 -20.31 15.66
CA GLU A 63 30.80 -20.03 14.92
C GLU A 63 30.51 -19.81 13.43
N GLN A 64 29.76 -20.72 12.82
CA GLN A 64 29.43 -20.65 11.41
C GLN A 64 28.59 -19.42 11.07
N LEU A 65 27.57 -19.09 11.88
CA LEU A 65 26.76 -17.89 11.67
C LEU A 65 27.59 -16.60 11.77
N ARG A 66 28.53 -16.50 12.73
CA ARG A 66 29.41 -15.32 12.89
C ARG A 66 30.38 -15.14 11.71
N GLN A 67 30.73 -16.22 11.02
CA GLN A 67 31.60 -16.18 9.84
C GLN A 67 30.84 -16.03 8.52
N SER A 68 29.51 -16.19 8.56
CA SER A 68 28.64 -16.13 7.39
C SER A 68 28.17 -14.70 7.06
N ASP A 69 27.68 -14.50 5.84
CA ASP A 69 27.12 -13.24 5.34
C ASP A 69 25.58 -13.27 5.20
N VAL A 70 24.92 -14.11 6.00
CA VAL A 70 23.49 -14.43 5.88
C VAL A 70 22.55 -13.23 6.09
N ALA A 71 22.97 -12.19 6.80
CA ALA A 71 22.13 -11.04 7.12
C ALA A 71 22.35 -9.91 6.11
N TYR A 72 21.71 -10.00 4.95
CA TYR A 72 21.82 -9.03 3.84
C TYR A 72 23.28 -8.79 3.41
N GLY A 73 24.07 -9.86 3.28
CA GLY A 73 25.49 -9.78 2.90
C GLY A 73 26.41 -9.37 4.05
N ARG A 74 25.99 -9.53 5.31
CA ARG A 74 26.75 -9.18 6.52
C ARG A 74 26.66 -10.29 7.57
N ALA A 75 27.66 -10.35 8.44
CA ALA A 75 27.64 -11.21 9.61
C ALA A 75 26.67 -10.66 10.68
N PRO A 76 25.73 -11.47 11.19
CA PRO A 76 24.86 -11.06 12.28
C PRO A 76 25.57 -11.13 13.64
N ARG A 77 25.05 -10.38 14.62
CA ARG A 77 25.29 -10.63 16.04
C ARG A 77 24.61 -11.94 16.42
N VAL A 78 25.37 -12.87 16.99
CA VAL A 78 24.87 -14.19 17.39
C VAL A 78 24.80 -14.31 18.90
N VAL A 79 23.62 -14.62 19.44
CA VAL A 79 23.34 -14.80 20.86
C VAL A 79 23.00 -16.27 21.13
N PRO A 80 23.98 -17.09 21.58
CA PRO A 80 23.73 -18.48 21.94
C PRO A 80 23.07 -18.56 23.32
N VAL A 81 22.05 -19.41 23.44
CA VAL A 81 21.26 -19.63 24.66
C VAL A 81 21.13 -21.14 24.90
N ALA A 82 21.54 -21.59 26.09
CA ALA A 82 21.50 -23.00 26.46
C ALA A 82 20.14 -23.45 27.00
N GLU A 83 19.41 -22.55 27.66
CA GLU A 83 18.14 -22.89 28.32
C GLU A 83 16.96 -22.19 27.63
N PHE A 84 15.91 -22.95 27.34
CA PHE A 84 14.67 -22.44 26.75
C PHE A 84 14.03 -21.33 27.61
N SER A 85 14.08 -21.45 28.94
CA SER A 85 13.54 -20.43 29.85
C SER A 85 14.30 -19.09 29.81
N GLN A 86 15.60 -19.14 29.51
CA GLN A 86 16.41 -17.95 29.31
C GLN A 86 16.13 -17.31 27.95
N ALA A 87 15.84 -18.14 26.93
CA ALA A 87 15.48 -17.67 25.61
C ALA A 87 14.25 -16.75 25.67
N GLU A 88 13.19 -17.13 26.40
CA GLU A 88 12.00 -16.28 26.57
C GLU A 88 12.30 -14.90 27.15
N LYS A 89 13.23 -14.81 28.10
CA LYS A 89 13.66 -13.53 28.69
C LYS A 89 14.42 -12.66 27.69
N ILE A 90 15.29 -13.27 26.88
CA ILE A 90 16.05 -12.55 25.85
C ILE A 90 15.10 -12.09 24.74
N LEU A 91 14.21 -12.96 24.28
CA LEU A 91 13.25 -12.70 23.22
C LEU A 91 12.25 -11.58 23.58
N SER A 92 11.95 -11.40 24.87
CA SER A 92 11.09 -10.32 25.37
C SER A 92 11.82 -8.99 25.62
N ALA A 93 13.14 -9.01 25.88
CA ALA A 93 13.91 -7.83 26.25
C ALA A 93 14.76 -7.23 25.12
N GLU A 94 15.24 -8.04 24.18
CA GLU A 94 16.19 -7.64 23.15
C GLU A 94 15.57 -7.58 21.73
N THR A 95 16.21 -6.81 20.86
CA THR A 95 15.92 -6.82 19.42
C THR A 95 16.48 -8.09 18.81
N VAL A 96 15.60 -8.99 18.41
CA VAL A 96 15.91 -10.27 17.75
C VAL A 96 15.27 -10.29 16.38
N ASP A 97 16.04 -10.69 15.37
CA ASP A 97 15.65 -10.61 13.96
C ASP A 97 15.37 -11.99 13.36
N VAL A 98 16.05 -13.05 13.82
CA VAL A 98 15.81 -14.46 13.49
C VAL A 98 16.12 -15.33 14.71
N VAL A 99 15.38 -16.43 14.89
CA VAL A 99 15.64 -17.45 15.91
C VAL A 99 15.99 -18.78 15.25
N VAL A 100 17.07 -19.42 15.68
CA VAL A 100 17.40 -20.83 15.42
C VAL A 100 17.02 -21.62 16.67
N LEU A 101 16.20 -22.66 16.51
CA LEU A 101 15.53 -23.33 17.63
C LEU A 101 15.63 -24.85 17.51
N ASP A 102 16.15 -25.53 18.54
CA ASP A 102 15.95 -26.97 18.68
C ASP A 102 14.57 -27.28 19.28
N VAL A 103 14.09 -28.50 19.06
CA VAL A 103 12.78 -28.99 19.51
C VAL A 103 12.84 -29.59 20.91
N ARG A 104 13.96 -30.21 21.30
CA ARG A 104 14.09 -30.92 22.58
C ARG A 104 14.88 -30.15 23.62
N ASP A 105 14.51 -30.40 24.88
CA ASP A 105 15.29 -30.07 26.08
C ASP A 105 15.82 -31.37 26.70
N ASP A 106 17.07 -31.37 27.17
CA ASP A 106 17.75 -32.39 27.97
C ASP A 106 16.88 -33.00 29.09
N GLN A 107 15.88 -32.27 29.60
CA GLN A 107 14.90 -32.75 30.58
C GLN A 107 13.86 -33.76 30.03
N GLY A 108 13.89 -34.06 28.72
CA GLY A 108 12.99 -35.02 28.08
C GLY A 108 11.58 -34.50 27.81
N SER A 109 11.36 -33.18 27.86
CA SER A 109 10.13 -32.59 27.35
C SER A 109 10.19 -32.62 25.82
N ASP A 110 9.32 -33.44 25.25
CA ASP A 110 9.25 -33.64 23.81
C ASP A 110 8.78 -32.39 23.04
N ASP A 111 8.30 -31.33 23.71
CA ASP A 111 7.57 -30.20 23.09
C ASP A 111 8.20 -28.81 23.38
N ALA A 112 9.45 -28.75 23.87
CA ALA A 112 10.06 -27.49 24.32
C ALA A 112 10.17 -26.43 23.21
N GLY A 113 10.59 -26.82 22.00
CA GLY A 113 10.67 -25.90 20.86
C GLY A 113 9.30 -25.48 20.30
N GLU A 114 8.30 -26.38 20.32
CA GLU A 114 6.92 -26.03 19.95
C GLU A 114 6.34 -24.99 20.91
N TYR A 115 6.58 -25.17 22.22
CA TYR A 115 6.18 -24.22 23.25
C TYR A 115 6.84 -22.85 23.06
N VAL A 116 8.15 -22.80 22.75
CA VAL A 116 8.82 -21.52 22.47
C VAL A 116 8.26 -20.85 21.22
N LEU A 117 7.92 -21.60 20.17
CA LEU A 117 7.27 -21.04 18.99
C LEU A 117 5.89 -20.44 19.34
N ASP A 118 5.09 -21.13 20.15
CA ASP A 118 3.77 -20.62 20.56
C ASP A 118 3.89 -19.42 21.51
N SER A 119 4.88 -19.43 22.41
CA SER A 119 5.25 -18.28 23.25
C SER A 119 5.68 -17.08 22.39
N LEU A 120 6.45 -17.32 21.32
CA LEU A 120 6.78 -16.31 20.32
C LEU A 120 5.53 -15.77 19.63
N LYS A 121 4.68 -16.63 19.05
CA LYS A 121 3.42 -16.19 18.41
C LYS A 121 2.54 -15.34 19.34
N ALA A 122 2.55 -15.61 20.64
CA ALA A 122 1.79 -14.85 21.64
C ALA A 122 2.44 -13.50 22.03
N THR A 123 3.76 -13.34 21.87
CA THR A 123 4.50 -12.18 22.39
C THR A 123 5.07 -11.28 21.31
N ARG A 124 5.54 -11.83 20.18
CA ARG A 124 6.16 -11.08 19.09
C ARG A 124 6.25 -11.88 17.79
N PHE A 125 6.25 -11.18 16.66
CA PHE A 125 6.62 -11.79 15.39
C PHE A 125 8.14 -11.83 15.22
N VAL A 126 8.69 -13.02 14.92
CA VAL A 126 10.09 -13.23 14.50
C VAL A 126 10.17 -14.50 13.64
N PRO A 127 10.91 -14.51 12.52
CA PRO A 127 11.17 -15.73 11.78
C PRO A 127 11.92 -16.77 12.62
N VAL A 128 11.53 -18.04 12.48
CA VAL A 128 12.09 -19.18 13.23
C VAL A 128 12.59 -20.24 12.25
N VAL A 129 13.81 -20.71 12.47
CA VAL A 129 14.39 -21.86 11.78
C VAL A 129 14.57 -22.97 12.80
N PHE A 130 13.76 -24.02 12.71
CA PHE A 130 13.98 -25.22 13.49
C PHE A 130 15.21 -25.94 12.95
N TYR A 131 16.16 -26.25 13.84
CA TYR A 131 17.33 -27.06 13.53
C TYR A 131 17.39 -28.23 14.49
N THR A 132 16.89 -29.39 14.05
CA THR A 132 16.59 -30.49 14.96
C THR A 132 16.79 -31.86 14.32
N ALA A 133 17.04 -32.88 15.13
CA ALA A 133 17.05 -34.28 14.68
C ALA A 133 15.62 -34.87 14.51
N TYR A 134 14.58 -34.12 14.89
CA TYR A 134 13.17 -34.54 14.85
C TYR A 134 12.35 -33.69 13.88
N ALA A 135 12.89 -33.42 12.68
CA ALA A 135 12.28 -32.53 11.69
C ALA A 135 10.83 -32.93 11.36
N GLU A 136 10.56 -34.23 11.23
CA GLU A 136 9.23 -34.77 10.92
C GLU A 136 8.11 -34.29 11.88
N ARG A 137 8.45 -33.93 13.13
CA ARG A 137 7.48 -33.45 14.12
C ARG A 137 7.04 -32.01 13.88
N VAL A 138 7.97 -31.16 13.48
CA VAL A 138 7.73 -29.73 13.26
C VAL A 138 7.48 -29.39 11.79
N GLU A 139 7.67 -30.35 10.88
CA GLU A 139 7.35 -30.23 9.45
C GLU A 139 5.92 -29.71 9.19
N PRO A 140 4.87 -30.15 9.91
CA PRO A 140 3.52 -29.60 9.72
C PRO A 140 3.38 -28.12 10.10
N LEU A 141 4.32 -27.58 10.89
CA LEU A 141 4.37 -26.17 11.28
C LEU A 141 5.14 -25.30 10.25
N ALA A 142 5.83 -25.92 9.29
CA ALA A 142 6.64 -25.23 8.30
C ALA A 142 5.77 -24.27 7.45
N GLN A 143 6.17 -23.00 7.46
CA GLN A 143 5.60 -21.92 6.66
C GLN A 143 6.73 -21.03 6.13
N PRO A 144 7.55 -21.52 5.17
CA PRO A 144 8.68 -20.75 4.67
C PRO A 144 8.23 -19.40 4.06
N PRO A 145 8.99 -18.32 4.26
CA PRO A 145 10.26 -18.22 4.98
C PRO A 145 10.11 -17.91 6.48
N VAL A 146 8.88 -17.87 7.02
CA VAL A 146 8.58 -17.46 8.40
C VAL A 146 8.92 -18.54 9.42
N VAL A 147 8.51 -19.78 9.16
CA VAL A 147 8.86 -20.96 9.95
C VAL A 147 9.47 -21.97 9.02
N GLN A 148 10.73 -22.30 9.22
CA GLN A 148 11.48 -23.23 8.40
C GLN A 148 11.96 -24.40 9.26
N VAL A 149 12.15 -25.57 8.64
CA VAL A 149 12.60 -26.79 9.32
C VAL A 149 13.82 -27.31 8.59
N VAL A 150 14.89 -27.61 9.34
CA VAL A 150 16.14 -28.16 8.84
C VAL A 150 16.54 -29.32 9.73
N GLY A 151 16.79 -30.49 9.14
CA GLY A 151 17.29 -31.67 9.85
C GLY A 151 18.74 -31.52 10.30
N LYS A 152 19.09 -32.03 11.50
CA LYS A 152 20.49 -32.09 11.98
C LYS A 152 21.36 -33.05 11.16
N GLU A 153 20.74 -33.98 10.44
CA GLU A 153 21.37 -34.85 9.45
C GLU A 153 21.80 -34.11 8.17
N GLU A 154 21.25 -32.93 7.94
CA GLU A 154 21.60 -32.08 6.82
C GLU A 154 22.88 -31.29 7.13
N HIS A 155 23.61 -30.91 6.07
CA HIS A 155 24.80 -30.08 6.22
C HIS A 155 24.44 -28.71 6.80
N THR A 156 25.28 -28.16 7.67
CA THR A 156 25.05 -26.83 8.28
C THR A 156 24.90 -25.71 7.25
N ASP A 157 25.42 -25.88 6.03
CA ASP A 157 25.15 -25.00 4.89
C ASP A 157 23.65 -24.82 4.60
N VAL A 158 22.84 -25.86 4.84
CA VAL A 158 21.37 -25.79 4.67
C VAL A 158 20.76 -24.89 5.73
N LEU A 159 21.20 -24.99 6.99
CA LEU A 159 20.78 -24.08 8.06
C LEU A 159 21.14 -22.62 7.71
N LEU A 160 22.36 -22.37 7.24
CA LEU A 160 22.78 -21.03 6.82
C LEU A 160 21.92 -20.50 5.66
N ASN A 161 21.54 -21.35 4.71
CA ASN A 161 20.64 -20.99 3.62
C ASN A 161 19.22 -20.66 4.12
N ALA A 162 18.68 -21.42 5.07
CA ALA A 162 17.38 -21.14 5.66
C ALA A 162 17.36 -19.81 6.42
N VAL A 163 18.43 -19.52 7.19
CA VAL A 163 18.61 -18.22 7.85
C VAL A 163 18.74 -17.09 6.83
N ARG A 164 19.49 -17.30 5.74
CA ARG A 164 19.61 -16.32 4.65
C ARG A 164 18.26 -16.08 3.98
N GLU A 165 17.49 -17.13 3.71
CA GLU A 165 16.13 -17.02 3.13
C GLU A 165 15.20 -16.21 4.05
N ALA A 166 15.29 -16.41 5.38
CA ALA A 166 14.55 -15.61 6.36
C ALA A 166 14.91 -14.12 6.25
N PHE A 167 16.18 -13.76 6.09
CA PHE A 167 16.59 -12.37 5.85
C PHE A 167 16.14 -11.87 4.47
N ASP A 168 16.39 -12.63 3.40
CA ASP A 168 16.09 -12.27 2.01
C ASP A 168 14.59 -12.06 1.76
N SER A 169 13.73 -12.66 2.59
CA SER A 169 12.28 -12.39 2.63
C SER A 169 11.93 -10.92 2.93
N ARG A 170 12.89 -10.15 3.45
CA ARG A 170 12.76 -8.78 3.98
C ARG A 170 11.83 -8.65 5.18
N LEU A 171 11.37 -9.76 5.78
CA LEU A 171 10.54 -9.74 6.98
C LEU A 171 11.27 -9.14 8.19
N PRO A 172 12.52 -9.55 8.54
CA PRO A 172 13.22 -8.94 9.67
C PRO A 172 13.36 -7.43 9.50
N PHE A 173 13.72 -6.99 8.29
CA PHE A 173 13.81 -5.58 7.95
C PHE A 173 12.46 -4.84 8.12
N ALA A 174 11.36 -5.38 7.58
CA ALA A 174 10.04 -4.76 7.67
C ALA A 174 9.52 -4.69 9.12
N VAL A 175 9.65 -5.78 9.87
CA VAL A 175 9.20 -5.89 11.27
C VAL A 175 9.96 -4.91 12.15
N ARG A 176 11.28 -4.82 11.96
CA ARG A 176 12.11 -3.89 12.70
C ARG A 176 11.79 -2.44 12.35
N GLY A 177 11.67 -2.11 11.06
CA GLY A 177 11.27 -0.77 10.62
C GLY A 177 9.89 -0.35 11.15
N LEU A 178 8.92 -1.27 11.19
CA LEU A 178 7.60 -1.02 11.76
C LEU A 178 7.67 -0.82 13.28
N THR A 179 8.42 -1.67 13.98
CA THR A 179 8.57 -1.60 15.44
C THR A 179 9.24 -0.29 15.85
N ASP A 180 10.33 0.09 15.18
CA ASP A 180 11.02 1.35 15.39
C ASP A 180 10.08 2.54 15.12
N HIS A 181 9.33 2.49 14.02
CA HIS A 181 8.36 3.53 13.69
C HIS A 181 7.28 3.69 14.78
N VAL A 182 6.62 2.61 15.18
CA VAL A 182 5.58 2.64 16.22
C VAL A 182 6.15 3.15 17.54
N ARG A 183 7.33 2.67 17.93
CA ARG A 183 8.02 3.11 19.15
C ARG A 183 8.32 4.61 19.09
N GLU A 184 8.85 5.10 17.98
CA GLU A 184 9.20 6.52 17.83
C GLU A 184 7.97 7.42 17.81
N VAL A 185 6.93 7.06 17.06
CA VAL A 185 5.66 7.80 17.04
C VAL A 185 5.03 7.82 18.43
N THR A 186 4.99 6.68 19.12
CA THR A 186 4.46 6.58 20.49
C THR A 186 5.25 7.45 21.45
N ARG A 187 6.58 7.38 21.42
CA ARG A 187 7.46 8.17 22.29
C ARG A 187 7.24 9.67 22.08
N GLU A 188 7.27 10.14 20.83
CA GLU A 188 7.06 11.54 20.50
C GLU A 188 5.66 12.01 20.91
N TYR A 189 4.62 11.23 20.58
CA TYR A 189 3.25 11.54 20.92
C TYR A 189 3.04 11.64 22.45
N LEU A 190 3.54 10.66 23.21
CA LEU A 190 3.39 10.65 24.66
C LEU A 190 4.13 11.83 25.31
N TRP A 191 5.31 12.19 24.82
CA TRP A 191 6.00 13.39 25.31
C TRP A 191 5.26 14.68 24.94
N ASP A 192 4.66 14.76 23.76
CA ASP A 192 3.93 15.96 23.37
C ASP A 192 2.65 16.14 24.19
N ILE A 193 1.88 15.07 24.43
CA ILE A 193 0.66 15.15 25.25
C ILE A 193 0.93 15.45 26.72
N THR A 194 2.12 15.11 27.26
CA THR A 194 2.49 15.49 28.63
C THR A 194 2.41 17.00 28.87
N LYS A 195 2.67 17.82 27.84
CA LYS A 195 2.54 19.29 27.91
C LYS A 195 1.11 19.76 28.12
N GLN A 196 0.14 18.95 27.70
CA GLN A 196 -1.29 19.22 27.80
C GLN A 196 -1.96 18.40 28.92
N TRP A 197 -1.21 17.63 29.69
CA TRP A 197 -1.76 16.64 30.63
C TRP A 197 -2.69 17.26 31.68
N THR A 198 -2.33 18.43 32.21
CA THR A 198 -3.16 19.15 33.19
C THR A 198 -4.48 19.66 32.60
N SER A 199 -4.53 19.92 31.29
CA SER A 199 -5.75 20.35 30.59
C SER A 199 -6.74 19.20 30.31
N LEU A 200 -6.29 17.94 30.45
CA LEU A 200 -7.15 16.75 30.39
C LEU A 200 -7.86 16.46 31.74
N GLY A 201 -7.81 17.40 32.69
CA GLY A 201 -8.41 17.27 34.01
C GLY A 201 -9.94 17.15 33.95
N GLY A 202 -10.50 16.11 34.59
CA GLY A 202 -11.94 15.85 34.68
C GLY A 202 -12.35 14.44 34.23
N TYR A 203 -11.62 13.85 33.29
CA TYR A 203 -11.86 12.49 32.80
C TYR A 203 -11.30 11.41 33.73
N ASP A 204 -11.95 10.25 33.77
CA ASP A 204 -11.45 9.09 34.51
C ASP A 204 -10.25 8.42 33.80
N ALA A 205 -9.72 7.36 34.39
CA ALA A 205 -8.55 6.65 33.85
C ALA A 205 -8.87 5.91 32.54
N GLU A 206 -10.09 5.41 32.38
CA GLU A 206 -10.52 4.65 31.21
C GLU A 206 -10.72 5.58 30.01
N GLU A 207 -11.44 6.68 30.20
CA GLU A 207 -11.67 7.70 29.18
C GLU A 207 -10.35 8.28 28.66
N LYS A 208 -9.40 8.56 29.57
CA LYS A 208 -8.05 9.00 29.19
C LYS A 208 -7.32 7.96 28.37
N THR A 209 -7.40 6.69 28.75
CA THR A 209 -6.72 5.60 28.03
C THR A 209 -7.29 5.44 26.62
N ILE A 210 -8.61 5.46 26.46
CA ILE A 210 -9.28 5.39 25.16
C ILE A 210 -8.90 6.59 24.29
N LEU A 211 -8.90 7.81 24.86
CA LEU A 211 -8.46 9.01 24.14
C LEU A 211 -7.00 8.92 23.68
N LEU A 212 -6.11 8.45 24.55
CA LEU A 212 -4.70 8.27 24.21
C LEU A 212 -4.52 7.26 23.08
N ALA A 213 -5.23 6.13 23.14
CA ALA A 213 -5.19 5.10 22.10
C ALA A 213 -5.71 5.63 20.76
N ALA A 214 -6.86 6.30 20.75
CA ALA A 214 -7.47 6.87 19.55
C ALA A 214 -6.55 7.92 18.88
N ARG A 215 -5.92 8.79 19.68
CA ARG A 215 -5.00 9.80 19.17
C ARG A 215 -3.67 9.21 18.70
N LEU A 216 -3.17 8.17 19.36
CA LEU A 216 -1.99 7.44 18.88
C LEU A 216 -2.26 6.78 17.53
N ALA A 217 -3.41 6.11 17.38
CA ALA A 217 -3.84 5.54 16.11
C ALA A 217 -3.87 6.59 14.99
N ARG A 218 -4.44 7.78 15.29
CA ARG A 218 -4.44 8.89 14.33
C ARG A 218 -3.03 9.42 14.02
N SER A 219 -2.14 9.46 15.01
CA SER A 219 -0.75 9.89 14.81
C SER A 219 0.02 8.93 13.89
N LEU A 220 -0.21 7.63 14.02
CA LEU A 220 0.36 6.60 13.13
C LEU A 220 -0.15 6.79 11.70
N GLU A 221 -1.47 6.96 11.53
CA GLU A 221 -2.08 7.19 10.22
C GLU A 221 -1.55 8.47 9.54
N LEU A 222 -1.46 9.58 10.28
CA LEU A 222 -0.97 10.86 9.75
C LEU A 222 0.48 10.76 9.26
N THR A 223 1.34 10.02 9.96
CA THR A 223 2.74 9.87 9.55
C THR A 223 2.87 9.13 8.21
N LEU A 224 1.95 8.21 7.92
CA LEU A 224 1.89 7.48 6.66
C LEU A 224 1.19 8.28 5.53
N ALA A 225 0.26 9.16 5.90
CA ALA A 225 -0.54 9.97 4.97
C ALA A 225 0.20 11.20 4.44
N LEU A 226 1.04 11.85 5.26
CA LEU A 226 1.74 13.07 4.85
C LEU A 226 2.79 12.76 3.77
N ASP A 227 2.83 13.60 2.74
CA ASP A 227 3.79 13.56 1.63
C ASP A 227 5.14 14.12 2.07
N GLY A 228 5.76 13.46 3.06
CA GLY A 228 7.06 13.81 3.64
C GLY A 228 8.16 12.79 3.33
N GLU A 229 9.41 13.19 3.57
CA GLU A 229 10.63 12.44 3.19
C GLU A 229 10.84 11.12 3.96
N ASP A 230 10.24 10.95 5.14
CA ASP A 230 10.37 9.76 6.01
C ASP A 230 8.99 9.20 6.40
N ARG A 231 8.44 8.23 5.65
CA ARG A 231 7.14 7.59 6.00
C ARG A 231 7.26 6.63 7.18
N LEU A 232 8.37 5.92 7.29
CA LEU A 232 8.70 5.09 8.46
C LEU A 232 9.83 5.77 9.23
N ARG A 233 9.59 5.98 10.51
CA ARG A 233 10.56 6.61 11.41
C ARG A 233 11.57 5.57 11.90
N GLY A 234 12.72 6.05 12.34
CA GLY A 234 13.80 5.22 12.85
C GLY A 234 14.82 4.84 11.78
N PRO A 235 15.95 4.21 12.18
CA PRO A 235 17.09 3.98 11.30
C PRO A 235 16.76 3.10 10.09
N VAL A 236 15.94 2.07 10.30
CA VAL A 236 15.53 1.12 9.25
C VAL A 236 14.45 1.71 8.36
N GLY A 237 13.51 2.46 8.92
CA GLY A 237 12.41 3.10 8.18
C GLY A 237 12.89 4.13 7.14
N ARG A 238 13.91 4.92 7.48
CA ARG A 238 14.53 5.91 6.57
C ARG A 238 15.23 5.31 5.36
N ALA A 239 15.60 4.04 5.44
CA ALA A 239 16.27 3.32 4.37
C ALA A 239 15.30 2.85 3.27
N LEU A 240 14.00 2.76 3.60
CA LEU A 240 12.95 2.53 2.62
C LEU A 240 12.77 3.84 1.86
N GLY A 241 13.41 3.91 0.69
CA GLY A 241 13.47 5.12 -0.13
C GLY A 241 12.12 5.79 -0.38
N ARG A 242 12.18 7.05 -0.84
CA ARG A 242 11.01 7.93 -1.05
C ARG A 242 9.95 7.22 -1.91
N PRO A 243 8.78 6.87 -1.35
CA PRO A 243 7.73 6.29 -2.16
C PRO A 243 7.16 7.38 -3.09
N SER A 244 6.63 6.94 -4.23
CA SER A 244 5.70 7.73 -5.04
C SER A 244 4.64 8.43 -4.15
N ASN A 245 4.24 9.65 -4.55
CA ASN A 245 3.13 10.40 -3.95
C ASN A 245 1.83 9.59 -3.92
N TRP A 246 1.74 8.52 -4.71
CA TRP A 246 0.60 7.62 -4.76
C TRP A 246 1.05 6.15 -4.81
N HIS A 247 0.59 5.36 -3.84
CA HIS A 247 0.83 3.92 -3.77
C HIS A 247 -0.48 3.19 -3.43
N PRO A 248 -0.83 2.08 -4.11
CA PRO A 248 -2.10 1.37 -3.88
C PRO A 248 -2.33 0.91 -2.43
N SER A 249 -1.27 0.71 -1.63
CA SER A 249 -1.40 0.41 -0.19
C SER A 249 -2.05 1.53 0.63
N ARG A 250 -2.21 2.73 0.08
CA ARG A 250 -2.99 3.83 0.69
C ARG A 250 -4.49 3.66 0.49
N ILE A 251 -4.92 2.75 -0.41
CA ILE A 251 -6.33 2.53 -0.77
C ILE A 251 -6.86 1.27 -0.10
N TYR A 252 -6.07 0.21 -0.01
CA TYR A 252 -6.51 -1.07 0.52
C TYR A 252 -5.99 -1.36 1.92
N VAL A 253 -6.83 -2.02 2.72
CA VAL A 253 -6.49 -2.73 3.95
C VAL A 253 -6.47 -4.23 3.62
N LEU A 254 -5.27 -4.81 3.65
CA LEU A 254 -5.01 -6.21 3.29
C LEU A 254 -4.12 -6.89 4.35
N PRO A 255 -4.54 -8.02 4.93
CA PRO A 255 -5.90 -8.59 4.84
C PRO A 255 -6.95 -7.66 5.44
N PRO A 256 -8.25 -7.84 5.13
CA PRO A 256 -9.31 -7.09 5.79
C PRO A 256 -9.24 -7.24 7.32
N ILE A 257 -9.56 -6.17 8.05
CA ILE A 257 -9.55 -6.17 9.52
C ILE A 257 -10.95 -6.50 10.04
N GLY A 258 -11.01 -7.40 11.02
CA GLY A 258 -12.26 -7.85 11.65
C GLY A 258 -13.03 -8.88 10.84
N GLU A 259 -13.99 -9.53 11.48
CA GLU A 259 -14.84 -10.57 10.86
C GLU A 259 -16.07 -9.97 10.16
N GLN A 260 -16.54 -8.82 10.65
CA GLN A 260 -17.73 -8.15 10.13
C GLN A 260 -17.42 -7.36 8.86
N LEU A 261 -18.43 -7.29 7.98
CA LEU A 261 -18.41 -6.42 6.82
C LEU A 261 -18.50 -4.96 7.22
N ASP A 262 -17.83 -4.11 6.46
CA ASP A 262 -17.81 -2.66 6.65
C ASP A 262 -18.02 -1.91 5.33
N THR A 263 -18.38 -0.62 5.42
CA THR A 263 -18.44 0.25 4.25
C THR A 263 -17.09 0.31 3.55
N GLY A 264 -17.11 0.16 2.24
CA GLY A 264 -15.94 0.15 1.39
C GLY A 264 -15.25 -1.21 1.34
N ASP A 265 -15.80 -2.28 1.91
CA ASP A 265 -15.27 -3.62 1.66
C ASP A 265 -15.36 -3.99 0.18
N LEU A 266 -14.24 -4.48 -0.36
CA LEU A 266 -14.17 -5.09 -1.67
C LEU A 266 -14.49 -6.58 -1.54
N LEU A 267 -15.53 -6.99 -2.26
CA LEU A 267 -16.08 -8.33 -2.25
C LEU A 267 -15.88 -9.00 -3.59
N LEU A 268 -15.66 -10.31 -3.59
CA LEU A 268 -15.64 -11.16 -4.79
C LEU A 268 -16.81 -12.13 -4.71
N HIS A 269 -17.71 -12.07 -5.69
CA HIS A 269 -18.79 -13.05 -5.79
C HIS A 269 -18.21 -14.40 -6.22
N LYS A 270 -18.39 -15.44 -5.39
CA LYS A 270 -17.72 -16.74 -5.56
C LYS A 270 -18.05 -17.44 -6.88
N ALA A 271 -19.33 -17.45 -7.28
CA ALA A 271 -19.75 -18.11 -8.52
C ALA A 271 -19.38 -17.34 -9.80
N THR A 272 -19.61 -16.02 -9.82
CA THR A 272 -19.42 -15.21 -11.03
C THR A 272 -18.03 -14.63 -11.18
N GLN A 273 -17.21 -14.68 -10.11
CA GLN A 273 -15.88 -14.08 -10.04
C GLN A 273 -15.88 -12.57 -10.36
N ARG A 274 -16.99 -11.88 -10.02
CA ARG A 274 -17.13 -10.42 -10.18
C ARG A 274 -16.88 -9.70 -8.87
N TYR A 275 -16.25 -8.53 -8.97
CA TYR A 275 -15.97 -7.69 -7.80
C TYR A 275 -17.10 -6.71 -7.53
N TRP A 276 -17.30 -6.44 -6.25
CA TRP A 276 -18.32 -5.54 -5.74
C TRP A 276 -17.74 -4.71 -4.60
N VAL A 277 -18.21 -3.48 -4.42
CA VAL A 277 -17.88 -2.66 -3.25
C VAL A 277 -19.12 -2.44 -2.41
N GLN A 278 -19.01 -2.70 -1.11
CA GLN A 278 -20.06 -2.46 -0.12
C GLN A 278 -20.20 -0.96 0.15
N LEU A 279 -21.36 -0.38 -0.09
CA LEU A 279 -21.64 1.05 0.18
C LEU A 279 -22.57 1.26 1.38
N THR A 280 -23.14 0.18 1.93
CA THR A 280 -23.96 0.25 3.14
C THR A 280 -23.18 0.89 4.29
N PRO A 281 -23.70 1.93 4.97
CA PRO A 281 -23.01 2.59 6.08
C PRO A 281 -22.64 1.63 7.22
N SER A 282 -21.45 1.81 7.80
CA SER A 282 -20.90 0.99 8.88
C SER A 282 -21.83 0.89 10.08
N CYS A 283 -22.52 1.99 10.41
CA CYS A 283 -23.47 2.04 11.53
C CYS A 283 -24.70 1.17 11.31
N ASP A 284 -25.13 0.96 10.07
CA ASP A 284 -26.29 0.13 9.75
C ASP A 284 -25.90 -1.35 9.76
N LEU A 285 -24.68 -1.67 9.30
CA LEU A 285 -24.09 -3.01 9.36
C LEU A 285 -23.84 -3.46 10.81
N ALA A 286 -23.22 -2.61 11.63
CA ALA A 286 -22.86 -2.95 13.01
C ALA A 286 -24.07 -3.17 13.94
N ASN A 287 -25.23 -2.59 13.60
CA ASN A 287 -26.45 -2.72 14.39
C ASN A 287 -27.45 -3.74 13.81
N GLU A 288 -27.08 -4.50 12.77
CA GLU A 288 -27.99 -5.41 12.03
C GLU A 288 -29.30 -4.70 11.61
N LYS A 289 -29.22 -3.41 11.28
CA LYS A 289 -30.36 -2.58 10.89
C LYS A 289 -30.61 -2.57 9.39
N ALA A 290 -29.63 -3.03 8.62
CA ALA A 290 -29.74 -3.10 7.18
C ALA A 290 -30.41 -4.41 6.78
N ASP A 291 -31.66 -4.37 6.32
CA ASP A 291 -32.32 -5.56 5.73
C ASP A 291 -31.67 -6.01 4.41
N ARG A 292 -30.88 -5.12 3.79
CA ARG A 292 -30.22 -5.29 2.50
C ARG A 292 -28.89 -4.55 2.47
N HIS A 293 -27.95 -5.14 1.75
CA HIS A 293 -26.62 -4.58 1.50
C HIS A 293 -26.62 -3.83 0.16
N LEU A 294 -26.25 -2.55 0.13
CA LEU A 294 -26.02 -1.83 -1.11
C LEU A 294 -24.62 -2.14 -1.65
N LEU A 295 -24.55 -2.87 -2.76
CA LEU A 295 -23.32 -3.18 -3.47
C LEU A 295 -23.23 -2.39 -4.78
N VAL A 296 -22.01 -2.04 -5.19
CA VAL A 296 -21.73 -1.45 -6.51
C VAL A 296 -20.72 -2.29 -7.27
N ALA A 297 -20.94 -2.49 -8.57
CA ALA A 297 -20.07 -3.32 -9.40
C ALA A 297 -18.69 -2.67 -9.57
N ALA A 298 -17.64 -3.47 -9.40
CA ALA A 298 -16.26 -3.13 -9.71
C ALA A 298 -15.77 -4.09 -10.78
N ASN A 299 -15.60 -3.61 -12.01
CA ASN A 299 -15.25 -4.46 -13.15
C ASN A 299 -13.77 -4.30 -13.50
N PRO A 300 -13.08 -5.35 -13.98
CA PRO A 300 -11.72 -5.22 -14.49
C PRO A 300 -11.62 -4.09 -15.51
N LEU A 301 -10.59 -3.25 -15.38
CA LEU A 301 -10.47 -1.99 -16.12
C LEU A 301 -10.58 -2.19 -17.63
N LEU A 302 -9.96 -3.25 -18.16
CA LEU A 302 -9.94 -3.56 -19.59
C LEU A 302 -11.23 -4.21 -20.12
N GLU A 303 -12.22 -4.44 -19.27
CA GLU A 303 -13.54 -4.98 -19.65
C GLU A 303 -14.62 -3.90 -19.74
N VAL A 304 -14.28 -2.64 -19.44
CA VAL A 304 -15.23 -1.53 -19.37
C VAL A 304 -14.94 -0.48 -20.44
N GLU A 305 -15.98 0.07 -21.08
CA GLU A 305 -15.84 1.25 -21.94
C GLU A 305 -15.55 2.50 -21.11
N PRO A 306 -14.62 3.40 -21.52
CA PRO A 306 -13.92 3.46 -22.81
C PRO A 306 -12.58 2.69 -22.88
N PHE A 307 -12.16 2.00 -21.81
CA PHE A 307 -10.85 1.35 -21.72
C PHE A 307 -10.69 0.17 -22.68
N LEU A 308 -11.76 -0.60 -22.88
CA LEU A 308 -11.80 -1.68 -23.88
C LEU A 308 -11.52 -1.14 -25.28
N SER A 309 -12.25 -0.09 -25.71
CA SER A 309 -12.01 0.60 -26.99
C SER A 309 -10.60 1.16 -27.10
N TRP A 310 -10.09 1.80 -26.03
CA TRP A 310 -8.72 2.32 -26.02
C TRP A 310 -7.69 1.20 -26.21
N SER A 311 -7.81 0.10 -25.46
CA SER A 311 -6.88 -1.03 -25.54
C SER A 311 -6.86 -1.67 -26.93
N ALA A 312 -8.02 -1.80 -27.56
CA ALA A 312 -8.13 -2.29 -28.94
C ALA A 312 -7.45 -1.34 -29.95
N ALA A 313 -7.73 -0.04 -29.86
CA ALA A 313 -7.14 0.97 -30.74
C ALA A 313 -5.61 1.09 -30.58
N GLU A 314 -5.11 1.06 -29.33
CA GLU A 314 -3.68 1.07 -29.03
C GLU A 314 -2.99 -0.19 -29.57
N SER A 315 -3.61 -1.36 -29.39
CA SER A 315 -3.07 -2.62 -29.90
C SER A 315 -2.96 -2.64 -31.43
N GLU A 316 -3.96 -2.11 -32.14
CA GLU A 316 -3.89 -1.98 -33.60
C GLU A 316 -2.82 -0.98 -34.02
N TRP A 317 -2.74 0.18 -33.36
CA TRP A 317 -1.73 1.20 -33.63
C TRP A 317 -0.30 0.66 -33.43
N VAL A 318 -0.03 -0.05 -32.32
CA VAL A 318 1.28 -0.64 -32.03
C VAL A 318 1.68 -1.68 -33.09
N ARG A 319 0.72 -2.46 -33.62
CA ARG A 319 1.01 -3.43 -34.69
C ARG A 319 1.45 -2.78 -35.99
N ILE A 320 0.91 -1.61 -36.33
CA ILE A 320 1.15 -0.97 -37.63
C ILE A 320 2.25 0.10 -37.58
N LYS A 321 2.57 0.66 -36.39
CA LYS A 321 3.51 1.79 -36.28
C LYS A 321 4.92 1.43 -36.76
N ASP A 322 5.37 0.22 -36.46
CA ASP A 322 6.74 -0.25 -36.74
C ASP A 322 6.85 -1.07 -38.05
N VAL A 323 5.76 -1.19 -38.82
CA VAL A 323 5.81 -1.86 -40.13
C VAL A 323 6.69 -1.06 -41.07
N ALA A 324 7.67 -1.74 -41.70
CA ALA A 324 8.60 -1.13 -42.63
C ALA A 324 7.87 -0.42 -43.76
N VAL A 325 8.34 0.78 -44.09
CA VAL A 325 7.79 1.57 -45.19
C VAL A 325 8.03 0.83 -46.51
N PRO A 326 6.99 0.61 -47.34
CA PRO A 326 7.16 -0.01 -48.65
C PRO A 326 8.13 0.81 -49.52
N SER A 327 8.80 0.16 -50.48
CA SER A 327 9.76 0.80 -51.40
C SER A 327 9.17 1.95 -52.25
N GLY A 328 7.85 2.07 -52.35
CA GLY A 328 7.13 3.19 -52.98
C GLY A 328 6.45 4.15 -52.01
N GLY A 329 6.72 4.05 -50.70
CA GLY A 329 6.00 4.77 -49.65
C GLY A 329 4.60 4.20 -49.38
N TRP A 330 3.93 4.77 -48.37
CA TRP A 330 2.54 4.44 -48.06
C TRP A 330 1.57 5.08 -49.05
N SER A 331 0.51 4.35 -49.42
CA SER A 331 -0.62 4.91 -50.18
C SER A 331 -1.33 6.01 -49.36
N SER A 332 -2.08 6.91 -50.01
CA SER A 332 -2.86 7.95 -49.30
C SER A 332 -3.85 7.31 -48.32
N ALA A 333 -4.57 6.27 -48.75
CA ALA A 333 -5.52 5.56 -47.91
C ALA A 333 -4.86 4.94 -46.66
N GLU A 334 -3.63 4.41 -46.78
CA GLU A 334 -2.92 3.84 -45.65
C GLU A 334 -2.38 4.93 -44.71
N LYS A 335 -1.94 6.08 -45.24
CA LYS A 335 -1.59 7.25 -44.43
C LYS A 335 -2.79 7.75 -43.63
N ASP A 336 -3.95 7.89 -44.28
CA ASP A 336 -5.19 8.35 -43.65
C ASP A 336 -5.67 7.38 -42.58
N ARG A 337 -5.62 6.06 -42.86
CA ARG A 337 -5.93 5.01 -41.88
C ARG A 337 -5.03 5.11 -40.65
N ARG A 338 -3.70 5.18 -40.84
CA ARG A 338 -2.73 5.27 -39.74
C ARG A 338 -2.93 6.55 -38.91
N ALA A 339 -3.16 7.69 -39.57
CA ALA A 339 -3.43 8.96 -38.90
C ALA A 339 -4.72 8.90 -38.08
N LYS A 340 -5.78 8.29 -38.62
CA LYS A 340 -7.05 8.09 -37.90
C LYS A 340 -6.87 7.21 -36.67
N LEU A 341 -6.24 6.04 -36.80
CA LEU A 341 -6.02 5.12 -35.67
C LEU A 341 -5.18 5.76 -34.56
N GLN A 342 -4.12 6.49 -34.91
CA GLN A 342 -3.32 7.23 -33.93
C GLN A 342 -4.14 8.29 -33.19
N LYS A 343 -4.99 9.02 -33.92
CA LYS A 343 -5.89 10.03 -33.35
C LYS A 343 -6.90 9.38 -32.40
N ASP A 344 -7.59 8.34 -32.85
CA ASP A 344 -8.61 7.62 -32.08
C ASP A 344 -8.01 7.05 -30.78
N ALA A 345 -6.84 6.39 -30.86
CA ALA A 345 -6.13 5.88 -29.68
C ALA A 345 -5.75 7.00 -28.68
N ARG A 346 -5.30 8.15 -29.19
CA ARG A 346 -4.95 9.31 -28.35
C ARG A 346 -6.17 9.93 -27.66
N GLU A 347 -7.29 10.07 -28.37
CA GLU A 347 -8.54 10.62 -27.82
C GLU A 347 -9.12 9.69 -26.76
N LEU A 348 -9.19 8.38 -27.04
CA LEU A 348 -9.64 7.37 -26.09
C LEU A 348 -8.74 7.30 -24.85
N ARG A 349 -7.41 7.35 -25.02
CA ARG A 349 -6.46 7.46 -23.89
C ARG A 349 -6.74 8.71 -23.05
N GLY A 350 -7.03 9.83 -23.71
CA GLY A 350 -7.42 11.08 -23.06
C GLY A 350 -8.67 10.90 -22.19
N ALA A 351 -9.72 10.29 -22.73
CA ALA A 351 -10.97 10.01 -22.01
C ALA A 351 -10.74 9.06 -20.82
N SER A 352 -10.03 7.95 -21.03
CA SER A 352 -9.64 6.99 -19.99
C SER A 352 -8.86 7.65 -18.85
N LYS A 353 -7.94 8.57 -19.18
CA LYS A 353 -7.20 9.34 -18.18
C LYS A 353 -8.11 10.23 -17.33
N GLN A 354 -9.14 10.86 -17.92
CA GLN A 354 -10.08 11.67 -17.14
C GLN A 354 -10.88 10.82 -16.13
N ILE A 355 -11.20 9.57 -16.49
CA ILE A 355 -11.87 8.63 -15.59
C ILE A 355 -10.95 8.23 -14.43
N ILE A 356 -9.71 7.84 -14.70
CA ILE A 356 -8.73 7.47 -13.66
C ILE A 356 -8.47 8.65 -12.70
N LEU A 357 -8.39 9.87 -13.24
CA LEU A 357 -8.24 11.09 -12.44
C LEU A 357 -9.52 11.49 -11.68
N GLY A 358 -10.59 10.69 -11.79
CA GLY A 358 -11.83 10.88 -11.06
C GLY A 358 -12.63 12.10 -11.49
N ARG A 359 -12.45 12.59 -12.73
CA ARG A 359 -13.17 13.75 -13.30
C ARG A 359 -14.60 13.42 -13.75
N GLN A 360 -14.95 12.14 -13.80
CA GLN A 360 -16.31 11.67 -14.03
C GLN A 360 -16.86 11.09 -12.72
N ASP A 361 -17.96 11.65 -12.20
CA ASP A 361 -18.53 11.22 -10.92
C ASP A 361 -19.04 9.76 -10.96
N ARG A 362 -19.50 9.28 -12.13
CA ARG A 362 -20.03 7.91 -12.31
C ARG A 362 -19.02 6.84 -11.94
N PHE A 363 -17.74 7.09 -12.20
CA PHE A 363 -16.71 6.08 -12.09
C PHE A 363 -15.76 6.37 -10.94
N PHE A 364 -15.21 5.30 -10.36
CA PHE A 364 -14.12 5.39 -9.40
C PHE A 364 -13.09 4.30 -9.69
N TYR A 365 -11.84 4.69 -9.86
CA TYR A 365 -10.76 3.76 -10.20
C TYR A 365 -10.11 3.20 -8.92
N LEU A 366 -10.03 1.88 -8.87
CA LEU A 366 -9.38 1.10 -7.82
C LEU A 366 -8.14 0.41 -8.44
N PRO A 367 -6.93 0.75 -8.02
CA PRO A 367 -5.73 0.26 -8.68
C PRO A 367 -5.39 -1.17 -8.35
N LYS A 368 -4.66 -1.84 -9.23
CA LYS A 368 -4.10 -3.17 -8.97
C LYS A 368 -3.22 -3.17 -7.72
N PHE A 369 -3.46 -4.12 -6.82
CA PHE A 369 -2.62 -4.34 -5.65
C PHE A 369 -2.72 -5.78 -5.15
N PHE A 370 -1.57 -6.45 -5.02
CA PHE A 370 -1.49 -7.89 -4.73
C PHE A 370 -2.40 -8.71 -5.67
N LYS A 371 -3.40 -9.40 -5.12
CA LYS A 371 -4.38 -10.23 -5.85
C LYS A 371 -5.51 -9.42 -6.48
N VAL A 372 -5.68 -8.15 -6.13
CA VAL A 372 -6.73 -7.28 -6.67
C VAL A 372 -6.26 -6.72 -8.03
N PRO A 373 -7.00 -6.92 -9.13
CA PRO A 373 -6.67 -6.35 -10.44
C PRO A 373 -6.97 -4.85 -10.49
N ASP A 374 -6.66 -4.19 -11.60
CA ASP A 374 -7.16 -2.84 -11.86
C ASP A 374 -8.68 -2.90 -12.07
N LEU A 375 -9.43 -2.19 -11.23
CA LEU A 375 -10.89 -2.21 -11.19
C LEU A 375 -11.45 -0.81 -11.46
N LEU A 376 -12.57 -0.78 -12.16
CA LEU A 376 -13.40 0.41 -12.33
C LEU A 376 -14.75 0.18 -11.67
N VAL A 377 -15.02 0.94 -10.61
CA VAL A 377 -16.31 0.97 -9.94
C VAL A 377 -17.27 1.79 -10.78
N ASP A 378 -18.41 1.22 -11.15
CA ASP A 378 -19.50 1.90 -11.88
C ASP A 378 -20.67 2.16 -10.94
N LEU A 379 -20.79 3.40 -10.46
CA LEU A 379 -21.80 3.82 -9.48
C LEU A 379 -23.25 3.77 -9.98
N GLN A 380 -23.48 3.47 -11.26
CA GLN A 380 -24.82 3.21 -11.80
C GLN A 380 -25.22 1.73 -11.74
N HIS A 381 -24.26 0.82 -11.58
CA HIS A 381 -24.51 -0.61 -11.54
C HIS A 381 -24.49 -1.09 -10.09
N VAL A 382 -25.68 -1.13 -9.48
CA VAL A 382 -25.86 -1.53 -8.07
C VAL A 382 -26.67 -2.81 -7.93
N GLU A 383 -26.37 -3.56 -6.89
CA GLU A 383 -27.14 -4.70 -6.41
C GLU A 383 -27.53 -4.49 -4.94
N THR A 384 -28.63 -5.12 -4.52
CA THR A 384 -29.11 -5.04 -3.13
C THR A 384 -29.39 -6.41 -2.50
N PRO A 385 -28.36 -7.28 -2.37
CA PRO A 385 -28.53 -8.58 -1.75
C PRO A 385 -28.97 -8.48 -0.29
N THR A 386 -29.65 -9.51 0.15
CA THR A 386 -30.01 -9.77 1.56
C THR A 386 -28.83 -10.38 2.30
N ASP A 387 -28.86 -10.37 3.64
CA ASP A 387 -27.83 -10.98 4.49
C ASP A 387 -27.57 -12.46 4.16
N ALA A 388 -28.61 -13.20 3.78
CA ALA A 388 -28.48 -14.60 3.37
C ALA A 388 -27.67 -14.75 2.07
N GLU A 389 -27.86 -13.85 1.11
CA GLU A 389 -27.13 -13.83 -0.17
C GLU A 389 -25.68 -13.36 0.01
N MET A 390 -25.36 -12.62 1.08
CA MET A 390 -23.98 -12.20 1.38
C MET A 390 -23.02 -13.38 1.60
N GLY A 391 -23.53 -14.57 1.93
CA GLY A 391 -22.72 -15.80 1.99
C GLY A 391 -22.08 -16.21 0.66
N GLU A 392 -22.61 -15.71 -0.47
CA GLU A 392 -22.07 -15.96 -1.82
C GLU A 392 -20.85 -15.10 -2.15
N TYR A 393 -20.52 -14.13 -1.29
CA TYR A 393 -19.42 -13.21 -1.46
C TYR A 393 -18.26 -13.57 -0.53
N GLU A 394 -17.03 -13.31 -0.99
CA GLU A 394 -15.81 -13.38 -0.19
C GLU A 394 -15.26 -11.97 0.00
N ARG A 395 -14.94 -11.60 1.24
CA ARG A 395 -14.28 -10.33 1.55
C ARG A 395 -12.82 -10.39 1.12
N VAL A 396 -12.46 -9.61 0.10
CA VAL A 396 -11.11 -9.59 -0.48
C VAL A 396 -10.20 -8.60 0.25
N SER A 397 -10.71 -7.39 0.51
CA SER A 397 -10.02 -6.31 1.21
C SER A 397 -11.02 -5.33 1.81
N GLY A 398 -10.59 -4.53 2.78
CA GLY A 398 -11.26 -3.28 3.13
C GLY A 398 -10.67 -2.11 2.36
N LEU A 399 -11.44 -1.06 2.11
CA LEU A 399 -10.86 0.21 1.65
C LEU A 399 -10.48 1.08 2.85
N ALA A 400 -9.26 1.62 2.85
CA ALA A 400 -8.77 2.49 3.90
C ALA A 400 -9.49 3.85 3.89
N SER A 401 -9.62 4.48 5.05
CA SER A 401 -10.08 5.88 5.11
C SER A 401 -9.14 6.78 4.29
N PRO A 402 -9.67 7.75 3.50
CA PRO A 402 -11.07 8.19 3.40
C PRO A 402 -11.85 7.58 2.23
N TRP A 403 -11.36 6.50 1.61
CA TRP A 403 -11.89 6.01 0.34
C TRP A 403 -13.34 5.47 0.41
N PRO A 404 -13.76 4.75 1.46
CA PRO A 404 -15.18 4.40 1.64
C PRO A 404 -16.08 5.65 1.61
N GLN A 405 -15.70 6.72 2.30
CA GLN A 405 -16.47 7.95 2.39
C GLN A 405 -16.52 8.68 1.06
N VAL A 406 -15.40 8.69 0.31
CA VAL A 406 -15.34 9.27 -1.04
C VAL A 406 -16.28 8.51 -1.98
N LEU A 407 -16.31 7.17 -1.93
CA LEU A 407 -17.19 6.35 -2.75
C LEU A 407 -18.67 6.58 -2.43
N VAL A 408 -19.05 6.56 -1.15
CA VAL A 408 -20.43 6.85 -0.71
C VAL A 408 -20.84 8.25 -1.14
N ASN A 409 -19.98 9.25 -0.97
CA ASN A 409 -20.27 10.63 -1.41
C ASN A 409 -20.49 10.71 -2.93
N ARG A 410 -19.61 10.08 -3.72
CA ARG A 410 -19.78 10.02 -5.18
C ARG A 410 -21.07 9.33 -5.58
N TYR A 411 -21.40 8.22 -4.92
CA TYR A 411 -22.66 7.50 -5.16
C TYR A 411 -23.88 8.38 -4.90
N ASN A 412 -23.92 9.06 -3.75
CA ASN A 412 -25.00 9.98 -3.40
C ASN A 412 -25.10 11.16 -4.39
N ARG A 413 -23.96 11.70 -4.83
CA ARG A 413 -23.93 12.74 -5.87
C ARG A 413 -24.42 12.25 -7.22
N GLN A 414 -24.16 11.00 -7.58
CA GLN A 414 -24.57 10.41 -8.84
C GLN A 414 -26.07 10.04 -8.85
N THR A 415 -26.57 9.46 -7.77
CA THR A 415 -27.99 9.06 -7.63
C THR A 415 -28.90 10.24 -7.31
N GLY A 416 -28.39 11.23 -6.57
CA GLY A 416 -29.11 12.47 -6.24
C GLY A 416 -29.13 13.50 -7.37
N ARG A 417 -28.64 13.19 -8.59
CA ARG A 417 -28.72 14.10 -9.73
C ARG A 417 -30.19 14.31 -10.11
N MET A 418 -30.67 15.52 -9.87
CA MET A 418 -31.93 15.97 -10.47
C MET A 418 -31.66 16.25 -11.95
N GLY A 419 -32.31 15.49 -12.84
CA GLY A 419 -32.29 15.80 -14.26
C GLY A 419 -32.94 17.15 -14.49
N PHE A 420 -32.20 18.09 -15.05
CA PHE A 420 -32.73 19.31 -15.64
C PHE A 420 -32.68 19.15 -17.15
N ASP A 421 -33.64 19.73 -17.86
CA ASP A 421 -33.55 19.84 -19.31
C ASP A 421 -32.30 20.67 -19.65
N ASP A 422 -31.40 20.11 -20.46
CA ASP A 422 -30.21 20.82 -20.88
C ASP A 422 -30.62 22.01 -21.77
N PRO A 423 -30.23 23.25 -21.45
CA PRO A 423 -30.46 24.36 -22.35
C PRO A 423 -29.65 24.14 -23.63
N ASP A 424 -30.29 24.33 -24.78
CA ASP A 424 -29.62 24.30 -26.08
C ASP A 424 -28.59 25.44 -26.15
N ALA A 425 -27.34 25.09 -25.85
CA ALA A 425 -26.22 26.03 -25.76
C ALA A 425 -25.98 26.72 -27.10
N ASP A 426 -26.13 26.02 -28.22
CA ASP A 426 -25.92 26.59 -29.55
C ASP A 426 -27.00 27.63 -29.85
N THR A 427 -28.25 27.36 -29.49
CA THR A 427 -29.34 28.33 -29.59
C THR A 427 -29.07 29.57 -28.71
N VAL A 428 -28.62 29.39 -27.47
CA VAL A 428 -28.29 30.50 -26.55
C VAL A 428 -27.12 31.33 -27.07
N LEU A 429 -26.03 30.68 -27.49
CA LEU A 429 -24.84 31.35 -28.00
C LEU A 429 -25.13 32.09 -29.31
N THR A 430 -25.90 31.49 -30.21
CA THR A 430 -26.35 32.13 -31.45
C THR A 430 -27.14 33.40 -31.15
N ARG A 431 -28.05 33.35 -30.17
CA ARG A 431 -28.81 34.53 -29.73
C ARG A 431 -27.88 35.62 -29.21
N ILE A 432 -26.94 35.28 -28.33
CA ILE A 432 -25.96 36.24 -27.77
C ILE A 432 -25.10 36.86 -28.88
N SER A 433 -24.60 36.07 -29.81
CA SER A 433 -23.80 36.57 -30.94
C SER A 433 -24.59 37.54 -31.82
N ARG A 434 -25.89 37.29 -32.02
CA ARG A 434 -26.77 38.20 -32.75
C ARG A 434 -26.94 39.53 -32.00
N ASP A 435 -27.23 39.47 -30.70
CA ASP A 435 -27.43 40.68 -29.86
C ASP A 435 -26.15 41.53 -29.77
N VAL A 436 -24.97 40.92 -29.76
CA VAL A 436 -23.67 41.62 -29.82
C VAL A 436 -23.48 42.31 -31.18
N SER A 437 -23.87 41.66 -32.28
CA SER A 437 -23.73 42.21 -33.63
C SER A 437 -24.70 43.38 -33.88
N GLU A 438 -25.93 43.29 -33.36
CA GLU A 438 -26.96 44.34 -33.46
C GLU A 438 -26.63 45.56 -32.58
N ASN A 439 -26.08 45.35 -31.37
CA ASN A 439 -25.66 46.46 -30.51
C ASN A 439 -24.35 47.12 -30.96
N GLY A 440 -23.43 46.37 -31.58
CA GLY A 440 -22.18 46.91 -32.15
C GLY A 440 -22.41 47.79 -33.38
N SER A 441 -23.52 47.62 -34.10
CA SER A 441 -23.91 48.42 -35.27
C SER A 441 -24.74 49.66 -34.93
N ALA A 442 -25.22 49.79 -33.69
CA ALA A 442 -25.91 50.98 -33.19
C ALA A 442 -24.97 52.02 -32.54
N SER A 443 -23.69 51.67 -32.35
CA SER A 443 -22.64 52.51 -31.75
C SER A 443 -21.57 53.03 -32.72
N ALA A 444 -21.76 52.83 -34.02
CA ALA A 444 -21.00 53.44 -35.11
C ALA A 444 -21.92 54.37 -35.91
#